data_AF-A0A7L3LHX8-F1
#
_entry.id   AF-A0A7L3LHX8-F1
#
_cell.length_a   1.000
_cell.length_b   1.000
_cell.length_c   1.000
_cell.angle_alpha   90.00
_cell.angle_beta   90.00
_cell.angle_gamma   90.00
#
_symmetry.space_group_name_H-M   'P 1'
#
loop_
_entity.id
_entity.type
_entity.pdbx_description
1 polymer ?
#
loop_
_entity_poly.entity_id
_entity_poly.type
_entity_poly.pdbx_seq_one_letter_code
_entity_poly.pdbx_strand_id
1 'polypeptide(L)' 'KVCSGRELLLRLYSRVVLRLPGVFQFLSGSSVETNITSHIALTQDTPGDLKLVLKDCHNLLGGFRINLQKG' A
#
# COMPACT_ATOMS: atom_id res chain seq x y z
N LYS A 1 -10.44 31.03 10.09
CA LYS A 1 -9.18 30.66 9.39
C LYS A 1 -9.25 29.16 9.11
N VAL A 2 -9.47 28.77 7.86
CA VAL A 2 -9.58 27.36 7.47
C VAL A 2 -8.18 26.77 7.40
N CYS A 3 -7.91 25.73 8.18
CA CYS A 3 -6.64 25.00 8.12
C CYS A 3 -6.57 24.27 6.78
N SER A 4 -5.80 24.83 5.83
CA SER A 4 -5.47 24.16 4.57
C SER A 4 -4.51 23.01 4.86
N GLY A 5 -5.06 21.83 5.10
CA GLY A 5 -4.29 20.59 5.20
C GLY A 5 -3.75 20.22 3.82
N ARG A 6 -2.45 20.42 3.63
CA ARG A 6 -1.71 19.91 2.48
C ARG A 6 -1.68 18.39 2.58
N GLU A 7 -2.15 17.73 1.53
CA GLU A 7 -2.33 16.28 1.35
C GLU A 7 -1.39 15.37 2.16
N LEU A 8 -1.95 14.32 2.74
CA LEU A 8 -1.22 13.30 3.51
C LEU A 8 -0.96 12.10 2.61
N LEU A 9 0.31 11.73 2.45
CA LEU A 9 0.71 10.63 1.57
C LEU A 9 1.11 9.42 2.40
N LEU A 10 0.34 8.33 2.30
CA LEU A 10 0.59 7.09 3.01
C LEU A 10 1.31 6.12 2.06
N ARG A 11 2.50 5.64 2.43
CA ARG A 11 3.21 4.57 1.70
C ARG A 11 3.32 3.34 2.58
N LEU A 12 2.66 2.26 2.18
CA LEU A 12 2.72 0.97 2.84
C LEU A 12 3.49 0.00 1.94
N TYR A 13 4.67 -0.42 2.38
CA TYR A 13 5.44 -1.46 1.72
C TYR A 13 5.21 -2.79 2.45
N SER A 14 4.82 -3.81 1.71
CA SER A 14 4.66 -5.18 2.23
C SER A 14 5.46 -6.15 1.40
N ARG A 15 6.15 -7.08 2.06
CA ARG A 15 6.93 -8.14 1.43
C ARG A 15 6.59 -9.47 2.08
N VAL A 16 6.03 -10.38 1.30
CA VAL A 16 5.70 -11.75 1.71
C VAL A 16 6.73 -12.68 1.10
N VAL A 17 7.40 -13.49 1.93
CA VAL A 17 8.36 -14.50 1.48
C VAL A 17 7.72 -15.88 1.64
N LEU A 18 7.69 -16.63 0.53
CA LEU A 18 7.17 -17.99 0.51
C LEU A 18 8.25 -18.94 1.02
N ARG A 19 7.91 -19.69 2.08
CA ARG A 19 8.70 -20.81 2.61
C ARG A 19 7.88 -22.07 2.45
N LEU A 20 8.15 -22.83 1.39
CA LEU A 20 7.35 -23.97 0.98
C LEU A 20 8.15 -25.26 1.21
N PRO A 21 7.72 -26.16 2.09
CA PRO A 21 8.41 -27.43 2.32
C PRO A 21 8.20 -28.44 1.18
N GLY A 22 9.04 -29.47 1.13
CA GLY A 22 8.86 -30.63 0.26
C GLY A 22 9.15 -30.35 -1.22
N VAL A 23 8.31 -30.86 -2.13
CA VAL A 23 8.53 -30.77 -3.59
C VAL A 23 8.53 -29.33 -4.11
N PHE A 24 8.01 -28.36 -3.36
CA PHE A 24 8.01 -26.94 -3.71
C PHE A 24 9.16 -26.16 -3.06
N GLN A 25 10.12 -26.84 -2.46
CA GLN A 25 11.29 -26.20 -1.85
C GLN A 25 12.12 -25.41 -2.86
N PHE A 26 12.07 -25.77 -4.15
CA PHE A 26 12.68 -24.98 -5.24
C PHE A 26 12.11 -23.56 -5.40
N LEU A 27 10.92 -23.28 -4.84
CA LEU A 27 10.31 -21.95 -4.80
C LEU A 27 10.52 -21.24 -3.45
N SER A 28 11.13 -21.91 -2.46
CA SER A 28 11.40 -21.33 -1.14
C SER A 28 12.43 -20.22 -1.27
N GLY A 29 11.98 -18.97 -1.09
CA GLY A 29 12.76 -17.77 -1.43
C GLY A 29 12.07 -16.88 -2.46
N SER A 30 11.01 -17.38 -3.10
CA SER A 30 10.10 -16.53 -3.87
C SER A 30 9.44 -15.51 -2.94
N SER A 31 9.25 -14.29 -3.44
CA SER A 31 8.63 -13.22 -2.68
C SER A 31 7.64 -12.42 -3.50
N VAL A 32 6.61 -11.95 -2.82
CA VAL A 32 5.62 -11.01 -3.37
C VAL A 32 5.80 -9.70 -2.63
N GLU A 33 6.12 -8.66 -3.38
CA GLU A 33 6.27 -7.31 -2.86
C GLU A 33 5.12 -6.45 -3.36
N THR A 34 4.47 -5.73 -2.46
CA THR A 34 3.41 -4.78 -2.79
C THR A 34 3.77 -3.42 -2.21
N ASN A 35 3.65 -2.38 -3.03
CA ASN A 35 3.83 -1.00 -2.60
C ASN A 35 2.48 -0.29 -2.76
N ILE A 36 1.89 0.06 -1.64
CA ILE A 36 0.60 0.73 -1.59
C ILE A 36 0.83 2.20 -1.29
N THR A 37 0.53 3.06 -2.26
CA THR A 37 0.59 4.51 -2.08
C THR A 37 -0.83 5.07 -2.09
N SER A 38 -1.21 5.74 -1.01
CA SER A 38 -2.53 6.37 -0.84
C SER A 38 -2.38 7.87 -0.64
N HIS A 39 -3.22 8.63 -1.31
CA HIS A 39 -3.37 10.06 -1.11
C HIS A 39 -4.59 10.30 -0.22
N ILE A 40 -4.36 10.80 0.99
CA ILE A 40 -5.40 11.14 1.96
C ILE A 40 -5.53 12.66 1.97
N ALA A 41 -6.73 13.15 1.71
CA ALA A 41 -7.06 14.56 1.83
C ALA A 41 -7.76 14.83 3.16
N LEU A 42 -7.47 16.01 3.71
CA LEU A 42 -8.24 16.59 4.78
C LEU A 42 -9.30 17.49 4.15
N THR A 43 -10.56 17.16 4.34
CA THR A 43 -11.70 18.00 3.93
C THR A 43 -12.40 18.56 5.16
N GLN A 44 -13.06 19.70 4.99
CA GLN A 44 -13.85 20.32 6.04
C GLN A 44 -15.14 20.83 5.41
N ASP A 45 -16.21 20.04 5.50
CA ASP A 45 -17.52 20.38 4.93
C ASP A 45 -18.23 21.45 5.78
N THR A 46 -18.08 21.34 7.10
CA THR A 46 -18.67 22.24 8.10
C THR A 46 -17.56 22.81 8.99
N PRO A 47 -17.57 24.11 9.35
CA PRO A 47 -16.59 24.66 10.27
C PRO A 47 -16.55 23.87 11.59
N GLY A 48 -15.39 23.31 11.92
CA GLY A 48 -15.18 22.47 13.11
C GLY A 48 -15.22 20.96 12.86
N ASP A 49 -15.70 20.50 11.70
CA ASP A 49 -15.78 19.08 11.33
C ASP A 49 -14.70 18.74 10.29
N LEU A 50 -13.57 18.20 10.75
CA LEU A 50 -12.46 17.77 9.91
C LEU A 50 -12.65 16.30 9.54
N LYS A 51 -12.71 16.02 8.23
CA LYS A 51 -12.83 14.67 7.69
C LYS A 51 -11.56 14.27 6.96
N LEU A 52 -11.16 13.02 7.14
CA LEU A 52 -10.12 12.36 6.37
C LEU A 52 -10.78 11.58 5.25
N VAL A 53 -10.46 11.91 4.00
CA VAL A 53 -11.01 11.27 2.81
C VAL A 53 -9.87 10.69 1.99
N LEU A 54 -9.93 9.40 1.65
CA LEU A 54 -9.02 8.82 0.67
C LEU A 54 -9.39 9.36 -0.71
N LYS A 55 -8.47 10.06 -1.37
CA LYS A 55 -8.70 10.65 -2.69
C LYS A 55 -8.70 9.60 -3.80
N ASP A 56 -7.94 8.51 -3.64
CA ASP A 56 -7.80 7.51 -4.69
C ASP A 56 -7.58 6.10 -4.12
N CYS A 57 -8.62 5.26 -4.17
CA CYS A 57 -8.51 3.84 -3.86
C CYS A 57 -8.03 2.99 -5.05
N HIS A 58 -8.21 3.49 -6.28
CA HIS A 58 -7.99 2.73 -7.51
C HIS A 58 -6.51 2.46 -7.81
N ASN A 59 -5.61 3.31 -7.30
CA ASN A 59 -4.15 3.17 -7.43
C ASN A 59 -3.47 2.63 -6.17
N LEU A 60 -4.25 2.17 -5.17
CA LEU A 60 -3.69 1.63 -3.92
C LEU A 60 -2.79 0.44 -4.19
N LEU A 61 -3.15 -0.45 -5.10
CA LEU A 61 -2.29 -1.56 -5.50
C LEU A 61 -1.51 -1.16 -6.76
N GLY A 62 -0.52 -0.27 -6.61
CA GLY A 62 0.33 0.22 -7.71
C GLY A 62 1.24 -0.83 -8.36
N GLY A 63 1.01 -2.11 -8.10
CA GLY A 63 1.74 -3.24 -8.64
C GLY A 63 2.15 -4.23 -7.57
N PHE A 64 1.92 -5.52 -7.83
CA PHE A 64 2.55 -6.62 -7.11
C PHE A 64 3.76 -7.07 -7.92
N ARG A 65 4.93 -7.06 -7.30
CA ARG A 65 6.15 -7.59 -7.89
C ARG A 65 6.34 -9.00 -7.36
N ILE A 66 6.28 -9.98 -8.27
CA ILE A 66 6.53 -11.37 -7.95
C ILE A 66 7.97 -11.67 -8.32
N ASN A 67 8.81 -11.93 -7.33
CA ASN A 67 10.16 -12.42 -7.53
C ASN A 67 10.11 -13.94 -7.31
N LEU A 68 10.11 -14.72 -8.39
CA LEU A 68 10.26 -16.17 -8.31
C LEU A 68 11.74 -16.50 -8.25
N GLN A 69 12.18 -17.14 -7.16
CA GLN A 69 13.49 -17.78 -7.16
C GLN A 69 13.35 -19.14 -7.84
N LYS A 70 14.14 -19.34 -8.90
CA LYS A 70 14.42 -20.69 -9.39
C LYS A 70 15.58 -21.23 -8.57
N GLY A 71 15.33 -22.34 -7.88
CA GLY A 71 16.39 -23.20 -7.32
C GLY A 71 17.28 -23.77 -8.41
#